data_AF-A0A363NZ99-F1
#
_entry.id   AF-A0A363NZ99-F1
#
_cell.length_a   1.000
_cell.length_b   1.000
_cell.length_c   1.000
_cell.angle_alpha   90.00
_cell.angle_beta   90.00
_cell.angle_gamma   90.00
#
_symmetry.space_group_name_H-M   'P 1'
#
loop_
_entity.id
_entity.type
_entity.pdbx_description
1 polymer ?
#
loop_
_entity_poly.entity_id
_entity_poly.type
_entity_poly.pdbx_seq_one_letter_code
_entity_poly.pdbx_strand_id
1 'polypeptide(L)'
;MQKKNINLELSLTDDIDMHLIPDSIYNNIKVGNPLASKLDVIYAAEKAMVLDFAWEFPKGLDTFVHDERYPLSVEQKQQINLARIYLKNTQNTTSGIDISSSDVF
;
A
#
# COMPACT_ATOMS: atom_id res chain seq x y z
N MET A 1 -18.98 -11.23 36.78
CA MET A 1 -17.81 -10.46 36.28
C MET A 1 -17.15 -11.26 35.16
N GLN A 2 -17.54 -11.02 33.90
CA GLN A 2 -16.91 -11.65 32.75
C GLN A 2 -15.62 -10.88 32.41
N LYS A 3 -14.49 -11.59 32.40
CA LYS A 3 -13.18 -11.06 32.01
C LYS A 3 -13.23 -10.67 30.54
N LYS A 4 -13.26 -9.36 30.27
CA LYS A 4 -13.05 -8.79 28.94
C LYS A 4 -11.56 -8.90 28.65
N ASN A 5 -11.14 -10.04 28.12
CA ASN A 5 -9.82 -10.18 27.50
C ASN A 5 -9.88 -9.35 26.21
N ILE A 6 -9.58 -8.06 26.34
CA ILE A 6 -9.31 -7.19 25.21
C ILE A 6 -7.98 -7.66 24.62
N ASN A 7 -8.05 -8.30 23.45
CA ASN A 7 -6.86 -8.64 22.69
C ASN A 7 -6.07 -7.37 22.48
N LEU A 8 -4.88 -7.33 23.06
CA LEU A 8 -3.94 -6.21 23.09
C LEU A 8 -3.17 -6.11 21.75
N GLU A 9 -3.87 -6.36 20.65
CA GLU A 9 -3.34 -6.34 19.28
C GLU A 9 -3.72 -5.04 18.56
N LEU A 10 -4.23 -4.05 19.30
CA LEU A 10 -4.86 -2.85 18.77
C LEU A 10 -4.04 -1.57 18.97
N SER A 11 -2.70 -1.59 18.89
CA SER A 11 -1.92 -0.35 19.11
C SER A 11 -0.65 -0.23 18.28
N LEU A 12 -0.70 -0.68 17.03
CA LEU A 12 0.32 -0.33 16.02
C LEU A 12 -0.30 0.14 14.70
N THR A 13 -1.62 0.12 14.58
CA THR A 13 -2.35 0.40 13.33
C THR A 13 -3.11 1.72 13.34
N ASP A 14 -3.23 2.38 14.49
CA ASP A 14 -4.06 3.60 14.65
C ASP A 14 -3.57 4.79 13.81
N ASP A 15 -2.29 4.79 13.40
CA ASP A 15 -1.69 5.85 12.59
C ASP A 15 -1.67 5.55 11.07
N ILE A 16 -2.05 4.34 10.65
CA ILE A 16 -2.11 3.98 9.22
C ILE A 16 -3.55 4.13 8.76
N ASP A 17 -3.85 5.18 8.01
CA ASP A 17 -5.17 5.43 7.45
C ASP A 17 -5.60 4.30 6.49
N MET A 18 -6.30 3.29 7.00
CA MET A 18 -6.72 2.10 6.26
C MET A 18 -7.92 2.35 5.33
N HIS A 19 -8.32 3.61 5.15
CA HIS A 19 -9.36 3.96 4.21
C HIS A 19 -8.85 3.85 2.76
N LEU A 20 -9.44 2.90 2.05
CA LEU A 20 -9.28 2.76 0.61
C LEU A 20 -10.44 3.45 -0.10
N ILE A 21 -10.12 4.10 -1.21
CA ILE A 21 -11.15 4.65 -2.10
C ILE A 21 -11.76 3.50 -2.91
N PRO A 22 -13.06 3.58 -3.26
CA PRO A 22 -13.75 2.58 -4.08
C PRO A 22 -13.24 2.63 -5.53
N ASP A 23 -12.06 2.06 -5.75
CA ASP A 23 -11.32 2.10 -7.01
C ASP A 23 -10.30 0.94 -7.08
N SER A 24 -9.53 0.85 -8.16
CA SER A 24 -8.47 -0.14 -8.32
C SER A 24 -7.38 -0.06 -7.25
N ILE A 25 -6.68 -1.17 -7.00
CA ILE A 25 -5.46 -1.19 -6.17
C ILE A 25 -4.45 -0.16 -6.71
N TYR A 26 -4.26 -0.12 -8.04
CA TYR A 26 -3.42 0.85 -8.73
C TYR A 26 -3.78 2.30 -8.36
N ASN A 27 -5.06 2.67 -8.48
CA ASN A 27 -5.51 4.03 -8.18
C ASN A 27 -5.34 4.34 -6.69
N ASN A 28 -5.62 3.37 -5.82
CA ASN A 28 -5.38 3.51 -4.38
C ASN A 28 -3.91 3.85 -4.08
N ILE A 29 -2.93 3.21 -4.74
CA ILE A 29 -1.50 3.55 -4.57
C ILE A 29 -1.19 4.92 -5.18
N LYS A 30 -1.72 5.20 -6.37
CA LYS A 30 -1.50 6.46 -7.11
C LYS A 30 -2.03 7.70 -6.36
N VAL A 31 -2.99 7.55 -5.44
CA VAL A 31 -3.41 8.65 -4.54
C VAL A 31 -2.21 9.28 -3.82
N GLY A 32 -1.18 8.50 -3.47
CA GLY A 32 0.03 9.01 -2.82
C GLY A 32 0.78 10.04 -3.66
N ASN A 33 0.64 9.98 -4.99
CA ASN A 33 1.26 10.88 -5.95
C ASN A 33 0.57 10.80 -7.33
N PRO A 34 -0.37 11.72 -7.63
CA PRO A 34 -1.11 11.71 -8.90
C PRO A 34 -0.25 11.89 -10.15
N LEU A 35 0.94 12.50 -9.99
CA LEU A 35 1.90 12.75 -11.07
C LEU A 35 2.88 11.58 -11.29
N ALA A 36 2.84 10.55 -10.45
CA ALA A 36 3.66 9.35 -10.62
C ALA A 36 3.41 8.69 -11.97
N SER A 37 4.49 8.22 -12.60
CA SER A 37 4.38 7.36 -13.77
C SER A 37 3.82 5.99 -13.38
N LYS A 38 3.35 5.23 -14.37
CA LYS A 38 2.91 3.85 -14.13
C LYS A 38 4.04 2.98 -13.55
N LEU A 39 5.29 3.22 -13.97
CA LEU A 39 6.44 2.48 -13.48
C LEU A 39 6.71 2.77 -12.00
N ASP A 40 6.60 4.03 -11.58
CA ASP A 40 6.81 4.41 -10.17
C ASP A 40 5.75 3.76 -9.26
N VAL A 41 4.50 3.70 -9.72
CA VAL A 41 3.42 3.01 -8.99
C VAL A 41 3.70 1.52 -8.86
N ILE A 42 4.17 0.87 -9.93
CA ILE A 42 4.54 -0.56 -9.90
C ILE A 42 5.72 -0.77 -8.95
N TYR A 43 6.75 0.08 -9.01
CA TYR A 43 7.90 0.00 -8.12
C TYR A 43 7.51 0.19 -6.65
N ALA A 44 6.63 1.15 -6.35
CA ALA A 44 6.11 1.35 -4.99
C ALA A 44 5.26 0.16 -4.53
N ALA A 45 4.45 -0.43 -5.43
CA ALA A 45 3.68 -1.64 -5.14
C ALA A 45 4.57 -2.83 -4.84
N GLU A 46 5.67 -3.00 -5.58
CA GLU A 46 6.68 -4.03 -5.34
C GLU A 46 7.37 -3.85 -3.99
N LYS A 47 7.84 -2.64 -3.69
CA LYS A 47 8.49 -2.33 -2.40
C LYS A 47 7.58 -2.52 -1.18
N ALA A 48 6.28 -2.42 -1.38
CA ALA A 48 5.28 -2.60 -0.33
C ALA A 48 4.64 -4.01 -0.34
N MET A 49 5.16 -4.95 -1.12
CA MET A 49 4.63 -6.33 -1.23
C MET A 49 3.18 -6.40 -1.70
N VAL A 50 2.68 -5.36 -2.37
CA VAL A 50 1.32 -5.35 -2.91
C VAL A 50 1.20 -6.28 -4.09
N LEU A 51 2.27 -6.43 -4.88
CA LEU A 51 2.29 -7.34 -6.03
C LEU A 51 2.04 -8.79 -5.63
N ASP A 52 2.50 -9.20 -4.44
CA ASP A 52 2.42 -10.58 -3.94
C ASP A 52 0.96 -11.07 -3.87
N PHE A 53 0.06 -10.25 -3.30
CA PHE A 53 -1.36 -10.59 -3.25
C PHE A 53 -2.13 -10.08 -4.48
N ALA A 54 -1.66 -9.01 -5.13
CA ALA A 54 -2.35 -8.49 -6.31
C ALA A 54 -2.37 -9.53 -7.45
N TRP A 55 -1.31 -10.34 -7.60
CA TRP A 55 -1.24 -11.42 -8.61
C TRP A 55 -2.21 -12.57 -8.36
N GLU A 56 -2.72 -12.73 -7.13
CA GLU A 56 -3.77 -13.71 -6.84
C GLU A 56 -5.11 -13.31 -7.48
N PHE A 57 -5.29 -12.02 -7.79
CA PHE A 57 -6.49 -11.54 -8.47
C PHE A 57 -6.33 -11.60 -10.00
N PRO A 58 -7.39 -11.99 -10.75
CA PRO A 58 -7.35 -12.05 -12.22
C PRO A 58 -7.01 -10.72 -12.91
N LYS A 59 -7.20 -9.60 -12.20
CA LYS A 59 -6.96 -8.24 -12.70
C LYS A 59 -5.70 -7.59 -12.13
N GLY A 60 -4.92 -8.27 -11.28
CA GLY A 60 -3.69 -7.70 -10.73
C GLY A 60 -3.94 -6.40 -9.97
N LEU A 61 -3.12 -5.38 -10.25
CA LEU A 61 -3.27 -4.03 -9.71
C LEU A 61 -4.55 -3.32 -10.20
N ASP A 62 -5.16 -3.75 -11.31
CA ASP A 62 -6.42 -3.19 -11.81
C ASP A 62 -7.65 -3.81 -11.11
N THR A 63 -7.43 -4.64 -10.09
CA THR A 63 -8.50 -5.20 -9.26
C THR A 63 -9.22 -4.09 -8.51
N PHE A 64 -10.53 -4.01 -8.70
CA PHE A 64 -11.39 -3.02 -8.05
C PHE A 64 -11.59 -3.38 -6.59
N VAL A 65 -11.22 -2.47 -5.69
CA VAL A 65 -11.37 -2.63 -4.25
C VAL A 65 -12.55 -1.79 -3.79
N HIS A 66 -13.52 -2.45 -3.17
CA HIS A 66 -14.64 -1.82 -2.49
C HIS A 66 -15.09 -2.71 -1.34
N ASP A 67 -15.54 -2.09 -0.24
CA ASP A 67 -15.89 -2.78 1.00
C ASP A 67 -16.92 -3.92 0.80
N GLU A 68 -17.76 -3.85 -0.24
CA GLU A 68 -18.77 -4.87 -0.52
C GLU A 68 -18.33 -6.00 -1.47
N ARG A 69 -17.26 -5.84 -2.26
CA ARG A 69 -16.93 -6.79 -3.36
C ARG A 69 -15.65 -7.58 -3.14
N TYR A 70 -14.65 -6.98 -2.51
CA TYR A 70 -13.36 -7.64 -2.23
C TYR A 70 -12.86 -7.19 -0.86
N PRO A 71 -13.18 -7.94 0.21
CA PRO A 71 -12.68 -7.62 1.53
C PRO A 71 -11.17 -7.90 1.57
N LEU A 72 -10.37 -6.83 1.53
CA LEU A 72 -8.94 -6.93 1.81
C LEU A 72 -8.71 -7.11 3.31
N SER A 73 -7.70 -7.89 3.66
CA SER A 73 -7.26 -8.02 5.05
C SER A 73 -6.67 -6.70 5.56
N VAL A 74 -6.53 -6.60 6.88
CA VAL A 74 -5.90 -5.45 7.54
C VAL A 74 -4.47 -5.29 7.02
N GLU A 75 -3.71 -6.37 6.92
CA GLU A 75 -2.33 -6.39 6.43
C GLU A 75 -2.24 -5.93 4.97
N GLN A 76 -3.15 -6.39 4.10
CA GLN A 76 -3.19 -5.96 2.69
C GLN A 76 -3.50 -4.47 2.55
N LYS A 77 -4.40 -3.93 3.38
CA LYS A 77 -4.68 -2.49 3.42
C LYS A 77 -3.46 -1.70 3.90
N GLN A 78 -2.71 -2.21 4.87
CA GLN A 78 -1.44 -1.60 5.32
C GLN A 78 -0.39 -1.59 4.22
N GLN A 79 -0.23 -2.70 3.49
CA GLN A 79 0.67 -2.79 2.33
C GLN A 79 0.34 -1.74 1.27
N ILE A 80 -0.94 -1.55 0.93
CA ILE A 80 -1.38 -0.49 0.00
C ILE A 80 -1.00 0.90 0.54
N ASN A 81 -1.15 1.15 1.84
CA ASN A 81 -0.73 2.42 2.44
C ASN A 81 0.78 2.63 2.46
N LEU A 82 1.56 1.59 2.74
CA LEU A 82 3.00 1.64 2.62
C LEU A 82 3.41 2.00 1.20
N ALA A 83 2.76 1.42 0.18
CA ALA A 83 2.99 1.79 -1.21
C ALA A 83 2.71 3.27 -1.47
N ARG A 84 1.63 3.84 -0.89
CA ARG A 84 1.34 5.29 -0.99
C ARG A 84 2.46 6.14 -0.39
N ILE A 85 2.98 5.75 0.77
CA ILE A 85 4.07 6.46 1.46
C ILE A 85 5.37 6.37 0.64
N TYR A 86 5.71 5.18 0.15
CA TYR A 86 6.85 4.99 -0.76
C TYR A 86 6.73 5.89 -1.99
N LEU A 87 5.58 5.86 -2.67
CA LEU A 87 5.34 6.64 -3.88
C LEU A 87 5.47 8.14 -3.63
N LYS A 88 4.96 8.63 -2.49
CA LYS A 88 5.08 10.04 -2.07
C LYS A 88 6.53 10.46 -1.87
N ASN A 89 7.37 9.58 -1.31
CA ASN A 89 8.80 9.86 -1.07
C ASN A 89 9.67 9.76 -2.33
N THR A 90 9.24 9.05 -3.38
CA THR A 90 10.01 8.95 -4.63
C THR A 90 10.10 10.26 -5.41
N GLN A 91 9.16 11.20 -5.23
CA GLN A 91 9.20 12.50 -5.93
C GLN A 91 10.43 13.33 -5.59
N ASN A 92 10.97 13.11 -4.39
CA ASN A 92 12.08 13.86 -3.83
C ASN A 92 13.39 13.54 -4.56
N THR A 93 13.50 12.36 -5.19
CA THR A 93 14.77 11.84 -5.73
C THR A 93 14.94 12.04 -7.24
N THR A 94 13.92 12.52 -7.95
CA THR A 94 14.02 12.83 -9.39
C THR A 94 14.80 14.12 -9.68
N SER A 95 15.25 14.83 -8.64
CA SER A 95 16.28 15.88 -8.76
C SER A 95 17.66 15.28 -8.47
N GLY A 96 18.10 14.39 -9.38
CA GLY A 96 19.42 13.78 -9.48
C GLY A 96 20.24 13.57 -8.20
N ILE A 97 20.27 12.34 -7.67
CA ILE A 97 21.43 11.74 -6.98
C ILE A 97 21.27 10.21 -6.98
N ASP A 98 22.41 9.55 -7.17
CA ASP A 98 22.71 8.13 -7.27
C ASP A 98 21.83 7.15 -6.48
N ILE A 99 21.41 6.10 -7.19
CA ILE A 99 21.17 4.77 -6.63
C ILE A 99 22.51 4.13 -6.21
N SER A 100 23.04 4.53 -5.05
CA SER A 100 23.98 3.66 -4.33
C SER A 100 23.17 2.51 -3.72
N SER A 101 23.29 1.35 -4.35
CA SER A 101 22.62 0.09 -4.01
C SER A 101 23.14 -0.54 -2.70
N SER A 102 23.32 0.23 -1.61
CA SER A 102 24.02 -0.25 -0.41
C SER A 102 23.24 -0.24 0.90
N ASP A 103 21.99 0.25 0.96
CA ASP A 103 21.25 0.31 2.24
C ASP A 103 20.01 -0.59 2.25
N VAL A 104 20.22 -1.91 2.12
CA VAL A 104 19.33 -2.93 2.70
C VAL A 104 20.17 -4.17 3.03
N PHE A 105 20.88 -4.17 4.16
CA PHE A 105 21.12 -5.33 5.04
C PHE A 105 21.53 -4.84 6.44
#